data_AF-A0A2V7UGK2-F1
#
_entry.id   AF-A0A2V7UGK2-F1
#
_cell.length_a   1.000
_cell.length_b   1.000
_cell.length_c   1.000
_cell.angle_alpha   90.00
_cell.angle_beta   90.00
_cell.angle_gamma   90.00
#
_symmetry.space_group_name_H-M   'P 1'
#
loop_
_entity.id
_entity.type
_entity.pdbx_description
1 polymer ?
#
loop_
_entity_poly.entity_id
_entity_poly.type
_entity_poly.pdbx_seq_one_letter_code
_entity_poly.pdbx_strand_id
1 'polypeptide(L)'
;DDETLFDAIQLKAAPGAPVAERVRMQDLGMSLVLLGQGIPFVHAGIDMLRSKSLDRNSYNSGDWFNRLDFTYAADNWGVGLPPARDNQANWGIMAPLLGDPALKPGPGDIQDAVAHFREALAVRKSSKLFRLRTAAAVEARLKFYNTGPGQLPALIVMGLSDADGAVDRRHDRVVVLINAHRMTQIFRDGDFAGRRFLLHPVLRSSPDPVVRTTSFDRATGTFSVPPRTAAVFWTRRPLDEQIRLLEADVDALVARGALNAGQGHALDAKLEAALGQLARGGNATAVNQLQAFVNQTRVFANAGILTSEDAGALRAEAQSIVAQAAGEED
;
A
#
# COMPACT_ATOMS: atom_id res chain seq x y z
N ASP A 1 -26.91 7.68 11.16
CA ASP A 1 -25.63 7.10 11.62
C ASP A 1 -24.61 8.21 11.83
N ASP A 2 -23.67 7.96 12.75
CA ASP A 2 -22.75 8.85 13.48
C ASP A 2 -21.96 9.92 12.67
N GLU A 3 -21.07 10.64 13.34
CA GLU A 3 -20.24 11.69 12.74
C GLU A 3 -19.35 11.16 11.59
N THR A 4 -18.99 12.04 10.65
CA THR A 4 -17.94 11.71 9.68
C THR A 4 -16.58 11.57 10.37
N LEU A 5 -15.60 10.94 9.72
CA LEU A 5 -14.25 10.85 10.29
C LEU A 5 -13.66 12.25 10.56
N PHE A 6 -13.86 13.20 9.65
CA PHE A 6 -13.32 14.55 9.81
C PHE A 6 -14.02 15.29 10.95
N ASP A 7 -15.35 15.20 11.05
CA ASP A 7 -16.12 15.75 12.18
C ASP A 7 -15.66 15.15 13.53
N ALA A 8 -15.45 13.84 13.58
CA ALA A 8 -14.95 13.15 14.77
C ALA A 8 -13.53 13.60 15.15
N ILE A 9 -12.65 13.82 14.17
CA ILE A 9 -11.31 14.39 14.39
C ILE A 9 -11.42 15.82 14.90
N GLN A 10 -12.31 16.63 14.31
CA GLN A 10 -12.52 18.01 14.72
C GLN A 10 -12.92 18.10 16.19
N LEU A 11 -13.81 17.20 16.62
CA LEU A 11 -14.29 17.12 17.99
C LEU A 11 -13.22 16.60 18.98
N LYS A 12 -12.37 15.66 18.57
CA LYS A 12 -11.50 14.88 19.49
C LYS A 12 -10.03 15.30 19.47
N ALA A 13 -9.56 15.98 18.43
CA ALA A 13 -8.17 16.44 18.40
C ALA A 13 -7.95 17.51 19.47
N ALA A 14 -6.69 17.66 19.90
CA ALA A 14 -6.34 18.66 20.90
C ALA A 14 -6.78 20.06 20.44
N PRO A 15 -7.28 20.93 21.35
CA PRO A 15 -7.83 22.24 20.97
C PRO A 15 -6.89 23.09 20.09
N GLY A 16 -5.59 23.10 20.38
CA GLY A 16 -4.59 23.85 19.61
C GLY A 16 -4.04 23.14 18.36
N ALA A 17 -4.57 21.98 17.97
CA ALA A 17 -4.12 21.29 16.76
C ALA A 17 -4.58 22.07 15.51
N PRO A 18 -3.67 22.52 14.64
CA PRO A 18 -4.03 23.25 13.42
C PRO A 18 -4.74 22.34 12.42
N VAL A 19 -5.50 22.93 11.49
CA VAL A 19 -6.25 22.15 10.47
C VAL A 19 -5.34 21.20 9.68
N ALA A 20 -4.12 21.63 9.33
CA ALA A 20 -3.14 20.77 8.66
C ALA A 20 -2.76 19.52 9.48
N GLU A 21 -2.70 19.60 10.82
CA GLU A 21 -2.47 18.40 11.64
C GLU A 21 -3.70 17.49 11.63
N ARG A 22 -4.90 18.06 11.61
CA ARG A 22 -6.17 17.33 11.57
C ARG A 22 -6.39 16.62 10.24
N VAL A 23 -5.98 17.23 9.12
CA VAL A 23 -5.91 16.59 7.80
C VAL A 23 -5.00 15.37 7.85
N ARG A 24 -3.80 15.48 8.43
CA ARG A 24 -2.94 14.30 8.61
C ARG A 24 -3.53 13.23 9.52
N MET A 25 -4.36 13.58 10.51
CA MET A 25 -5.10 12.59 11.30
C MET A 25 -6.13 11.85 10.44
N GLN A 26 -6.80 12.54 9.52
CA GLN A 26 -7.71 11.92 8.55
C GLN A 26 -6.94 10.93 7.67
N ASP A 27 -5.84 11.39 7.08
CA ASP A 27 -4.99 10.61 6.19
C ASP A 27 -4.47 9.34 6.86
N LEU A 28 -4.02 9.44 8.12
CA LEU A 28 -3.64 8.29 8.92
C LEU A 28 -4.79 7.33 9.19
N GLY A 29 -5.98 7.85 9.53
CA GLY A 29 -7.17 7.04 9.74
C GLY A 29 -7.51 6.23 8.49
N MET A 30 -7.38 6.84 7.31
CA MET A 30 -7.57 6.17 6.03
C MET A 30 -6.47 5.16 5.73
N SER A 31 -5.20 5.50 5.95
CA SER A 31 -4.08 4.57 5.74
C SER A 31 -4.20 3.32 6.60
N LEU A 32 -4.66 3.46 7.85
CA LEU A 32 -4.87 2.31 8.76
C LEU A 32 -5.83 1.29 8.14
N VAL A 33 -6.94 1.75 7.59
CA VAL A 33 -7.97 0.89 6.98
C VAL A 33 -7.51 0.37 5.61
N LEU A 34 -6.90 1.21 4.78
CA LEU A 34 -6.52 0.87 3.41
C LEU A 34 -5.27 -0.03 3.34
N LEU A 35 -4.38 0.02 4.32
CA LEU A 35 -3.17 -0.81 4.35
C LEU A 35 -3.33 -2.07 5.19
N GLY A 36 -4.42 -2.22 5.96
CA GLY A 36 -4.74 -3.42 6.72
C GLY A 36 -5.24 -4.60 5.87
N GLN A 37 -5.22 -5.81 6.43
CA GLN A 37 -5.87 -6.98 5.81
C GLN A 37 -7.40 -6.85 5.83
N GLY A 38 -8.09 -7.70 5.05
CA GLY A 38 -9.54 -7.72 4.96
C GLY A 38 -10.09 -6.85 3.83
N ILE A 39 -11.35 -6.42 3.99
CA ILE A 39 -12.08 -5.63 2.99
C ILE A 39 -12.27 -4.22 3.54
N PRO A 40 -11.48 -3.23 3.07
CA PRO A 40 -11.68 -1.83 3.44
C PRO A 40 -13.08 -1.36 3.02
N PHE A 41 -13.76 -0.69 3.94
CA PHE A 41 -15.01 0.01 3.69
C PHE A 41 -14.79 1.50 3.96
N VAL A 42 -15.30 2.36 3.07
CA VAL A 42 -15.06 3.80 3.12
C VAL A 42 -16.36 4.56 2.92
N HIS A 43 -16.60 5.57 3.75
CA HIS A 43 -17.75 6.46 3.63
C HIS A 43 -17.54 7.45 2.48
N ALA A 44 -18.56 7.71 1.66
CA ALA A 44 -18.44 8.64 0.55
C ALA A 44 -18.02 10.04 1.05
N GLY A 45 -16.98 10.60 0.43
CA GLY A 45 -16.39 11.89 0.76
C GLY A 45 -15.32 11.86 1.87
N ILE A 46 -15.03 10.69 2.45
CA ILE A 46 -13.98 10.57 3.48
C ILE A 46 -12.59 10.94 2.94
N ASP A 47 -12.35 10.77 1.64
CA ASP A 47 -11.15 11.15 0.91
C ASP A 47 -11.03 12.65 0.67
N MET A 48 -12.10 13.41 0.85
CA MET A 48 -12.18 14.87 0.63
C MET A 48 -12.59 15.63 1.89
N LEU A 49 -12.20 15.11 3.05
CA LEU A 49 -12.42 15.72 4.37
C LEU A 49 -13.89 15.96 4.73
N ARG A 50 -14.84 15.24 4.12
CA ARG A 50 -16.28 15.50 4.27
C ARG A 50 -16.69 15.74 5.73
N SER A 51 -17.32 16.88 5.94
CA SER A 51 -18.00 17.27 7.17
C SER A 51 -19.52 17.23 6.97
N LYS A 52 -20.25 16.97 8.05
CA LYS A 52 -21.70 17.23 8.16
C LYS A 52 -21.99 18.28 9.22
N SER A 53 -21.02 19.15 9.49
CA SER A 53 -21.09 20.20 10.50
C SER A 53 -21.36 19.61 11.89
N LEU A 54 -20.71 18.49 12.21
CA LEU A 54 -20.85 17.70 13.44
C LEU A 54 -22.22 17.01 13.62
N ASP A 55 -23.02 16.87 12.57
CA ASP A 55 -24.28 16.11 12.67
C ASP A 55 -24.02 14.60 12.82
N ARG A 56 -24.38 14.05 13.98
CA ARG A 56 -24.22 12.63 14.30
C ARG A 56 -25.33 11.73 13.74
N ASN A 57 -26.40 12.29 13.18
CA ASN A 57 -27.50 11.48 12.64
C ASN A 57 -28.21 12.17 11.47
N SER A 58 -27.49 12.30 10.37
CA SER A 58 -27.91 13.17 9.26
C SER A 58 -28.95 12.58 8.31
N TYR A 59 -29.65 11.51 8.70
CA TYR A 59 -30.57 10.76 7.82
C TYR A 59 -31.71 11.63 7.25
N ASN A 60 -32.10 12.68 7.97
CA ASN A 60 -33.14 13.63 7.57
C ASN A 60 -32.69 15.10 7.75
N SER A 61 -31.41 15.37 7.55
CA SER A 61 -30.82 16.72 7.66
C SER A 61 -30.72 17.45 6.32
N GLY A 62 -31.33 16.89 5.26
CA GLY A 62 -31.39 17.46 3.92
C GLY A 62 -30.03 17.60 3.24
N ASP A 63 -30.04 18.23 2.07
CA ASP A 63 -28.83 18.43 1.24
C ASP A 63 -27.81 19.35 1.92
N TRP A 64 -28.28 20.31 2.73
CA TRP A 64 -27.44 21.30 3.39
C TRP A 64 -26.33 20.66 4.25
N PHE A 65 -26.71 19.77 5.18
CA PHE A 65 -25.74 19.10 6.05
C PHE A 65 -25.08 17.88 5.37
N ASN A 66 -25.70 17.28 4.35
CA ASN A 66 -25.17 16.07 3.69
C ASN A 66 -24.33 16.33 2.44
N ARG A 67 -24.15 17.60 2.03
CA ARG A 67 -23.47 18.01 0.80
C ARG A 67 -22.16 17.26 0.56
N LEU A 68 -21.97 16.83 -0.69
CA LEU A 68 -20.70 16.41 -1.26
C LEU A 68 -20.32 17.40 -2.34
N ASP A 69 -19.19 18.08 -2.18
CA ASP A 69 -18.73 19.09 -3.13
C ASP A 69 -17.58 18.58 -4.00
N PHE A 70 -17.92 18.05 -5.17
CA PHE A 70 -16.95 17.56 -6.14
C PHE A 70 -16.17 18.67 -6.88
N THR A 71 -16.46 19.95 -6.61
CA THR A 71 -15.57 21.05 -7.04
C THR A 71 -14.35 21.17 -6.14
N TYR A 72 -14.34 20.50 -4.99
CA TYR A 72 -13.31 20.56 -3.95
C TYR A 72 -13.12 21.97 -3.36
N ALA A 73 -14.13 22.84 -3.47
CA ALA A 73 -14.06 24.20 -2.95
C ALA A 73 -14.27 24.27 -1.42
N ALA A 74 -15.02 23.31 -0.86
CA ALA A 74 -15.29 23.22 0.57
C ALA A 74 -15.65 21.78 0.98
N ASP A 75 -15.40 21.43 2.24
CA ASP A 75 -15.67 20.11 2.84
C ASP A 75 -17.04 20.03 3.56
N ASN A 76 -17.76 21.16 3.62
CA ASN A 76 -19.01 21.38 4.36
C ASN A 76 -18.85 21.57 5.89
N TRP A 77 -17.66 21.96 6.38
CA TRP A 77 -17.45 22.37 7.78
C TRP A 77 -17.98 23.77 8.09
N GLY A 78 -18.58 23.92 9.29
CA GLY A 78 -19.01 25.23 9.80
C GLY A 78 -20.22 25.82 9.08
N VAL A 79 -21.12 24.99 8.53
CA VAL A 79 -22.33 25.44 7.82
C VAL A 79 -23.54 25.68 8.75
N GLY A 80 -23.27 25.85 10.05
CA GLY A 80 -24.27 26.01 11.11
C GLY A 80 -24.31 24.84 12.09
N LEU A 81 -24.99 25.04 13.21
CA LEU A 81 -25.24 23.98 14.19
C LEU A 81 -26.17 22.91 13.57
N PRO A 82 -25.87 21.61 13.77
CA PRO A 82 -26.68 20.53 13.22
C PRO A 82 -28.05 20.45 13.91
N PRO A 83 -29.06 19.81 13.30
CA PRO A 83 -30.44 19.81 13.81
C PRO A 83 -30.57 19.38 15.28
N ALA A 84 -31.41 20.11 16.02
CA ALA A 84 -31.51 20.01 17.48
C ALA A 84 -31.82 18.59 17.99
N ARG A 85 -32.71 17.88 17.29
CA ARG A 85 -33.27 16.58 17.71
C ARG A 85 -32.22 15.63 18.30
N ASP A 86 -31.10 15.45 17.58
CA ASP A 86 -30.05 14.49 17.95
C ASP A 86 -28.74 15.15 18.40
N ASN A 87 -28.65 16.49 18.36
CA ASN A 87 -27.40 17.22 18.53
C ASN A 87 -27.43 18.34 19.59
N GLN A 88 -28.60 18.81 20.03
CA GLN A 88 -28.73 20.02 20.86
C GLN A 88 -27.92 19.95 22.17
N ALA A 89 -27.88 18.77 22.81
CA ALA A 89 -27.12 18.57 24.03
C ALA A 89 -25.62 18.85 23.88
N ASN A 90 -25.08 18.72 22.65
CA ASN A 90 -23.67 18.93 22.34
C ASN A 90 -23.39 20.31 21.73
N TRP A 91 -24.39 21.16 21.48
CA TRP A 91 -24.20 22.46 20.85
C TRP A 91 -23.23 23.39 21.59
N GLY A 92 -23.18 23.30 22.92
CA GLY A 92 -22.21 24.06 23.72
C GLY A 92 -20.74 23.71 23.39
N ILE A 93 -20.48 22.49 22.94
CA ILE A 93 -19.15 22.03 22.48
C ILE A 93 -18.98 22.32 20.98
N MET A 94 -20.02 22.13 20.18
CA MET A 94 -19.98 22.30 18.72
C MET A 94 -19.82 23.76 18.29
N ALA A 95 -20.55 24.69 18.92
CA ALA A 95 -20.58 26.10 18.54
C ALA A 95 -19.20 26.77 18.48
N PRO A 96 -18.33 26.67 19.52
CA PRO A 96 -16.99 27.27 19.44
C PRO A 96 -16.10 26.64 18.35
N LEU A 97 -16.25 25.33 18.08
CA LEU A 97 -15.48 24.66 17.03
C LEU A 97 -15.93 25.08 15.63
N LEU A 98 -17.24 25.09 15.38
CA LEU A 98 -17.82 25.46 14.08
C LEU A 98 -17.63 26.95 13.77
N GLY A 99 -17.51 27.79 14.80
CA GLY A 99 -17.25 29.22 14.68
C GLY A 99 -15.78 29.58 14.46
N ASP A 100 -14.84 28.64 14.60
CA ASP A 100 -13.42 28.91 14.42
C ASP A 100 -13.01 28.79 12.93
N PRO A 101 -12.68 29.89 12.25
CA PRO A 101 -12.27 29.85 10.85
C PRO A 101 -10.94 29.10 10.65
N ALA A 102 -10.10 28.98 11.67
CA ALA A 102 -8.83 28.27 11.59
C ALA A 102 -8.99 26.74 11.51
N LEU A 103 -10.18 26.21 11.81
CA LEU A 103 -10.50 24.79 11.69
C LEU A 103 -11.08 24.41 10.32
N LYS A 104 -11.40 25.38 9.47
CA LYS A 104 -11.99 25.12 8.15
C LYS A 104 -10.90 24.76 7.13
N PRO A 105 -10.92 23.55 6.54
CA PRO A 105 -9.96 23.20 5.50
C PRO A 105 -10.22 23.99 4.21
N GLY A 106 -9.13 24.34 3.52
CA GLY A 106 -9.18 24.98 2.22
C GLY A 106 -9.18 23.97 1.05
N PRO A 107 -9.33 24.45 -0.19
CA PRO A 107 -9.29 23.58 -1.38
C PRO A 107 -8.00 22.77 -1.51
N GLY A 108 -6.85 23.33 -1.11
CA GLY A 108 -5.57 22.62 -1.12
C GLY A 108 -5.58 21.42 -0.17
N ASP A 109 -6.03 21.61 1.08
CA ASP A 109 -6.14 20.52 2.06
C ASP A 109 -7.03 19.37 1.55
N ILE A 110 -8.14 19.72 0.90
CA ILE A 110 -9.08 18.73 0.34
C ILE A 110 -8.42 17.96 -0.81
N GLN A 111 -7.72 18.65 -1.72
CA GLN A 111 -7.03 18.01 -2.84
C GLN A 111 -5.87 17.13 -2.39
N ASP A 112 -5.15 17.54 -1.36
CA ASP A 112 -4.07 16.76 -0.74
C ASP A 112 -4.61 15.47 -0.10
N ALA A 113 -5.73 15.54 0.62
CA ALA A 113 -6.39 14.35 1.18
C ALA A 113 -6.85 13.37 0.08
N VAL A 114 -7.38 13.89 -1.05
CA VAL A 114 -7.77 13.06 -2.20
C VAL A 114 -6.54 12.40 -2.82
N ALA A 115 -5.41 13.12 -2.93
CA ALA A 115 -4.15 12.57 -3.43
C ALA A 115 -3.65 11.44 -2.51
N HIS A 116 -3.58 11.68 -1.20
CA HIS A 116 -3.17 10.68 -0.21
C HIS A 116 -4.04 9.42 -0.27
N PHE A 117 -5.36 9.57 -0.37
CA PHE A 117 -6.27 8.44 -0.50
C PHE A 117 -5.98 7.60 -1.76
N ARG A 118 -5.72 8.24 -2.90
CA ARG A 118 -5.34 7.56 -4.15
C ARG A 118 -4.00 6.84 -4.02
N GLU A 119 -3.04 7.45 -3.34
CA GLU A 119 -1.73 6.84 -3.07
C GLU A 119 -1.87 5.58 -2.22
N ALA A 120 -2.61 5.63 -1.11
CA ALA A 120 -2.88 4.48 -0.26
C ALA A 120 -3.59 3.35 -1.02
N LEU A 121 -4.54 3.67 -1.92
CA LEU A 121 -5.17 2.70 -2.82
C LEU A 121 -4.19 2.10 -3.83
N ALA A 122 -3.31 2.91 -4.41
CA ALA A 122 -2.29 2.46 -5.35
C ALA A 122 -1.30 1.50 -4.66
N VAL A 123 -0.85 1.83 -3.45
CA VAL A 123 -0.02 0.96 -2.61
C VAL A 123 -0.75 -0.35 -2.27
N ARG A 124 -2.01 -0.29 -1.83
CA ARG A 124 -2.80 -1.51 -1.55
C ARG A 124 -2.90 -2.44 -2.78
N LYS A 125 -3.00 -1.86 -3.98
CA LYS A 125 -3.15 -2.61 -5.23
C LYS A 125 -1.83 -3.11 -5.80
N SER A 126 -0.69 -2.51 -5.43
CA SER A 126 0.63 -2.84 -5.98
C SER A 126 1.11 -4.24 -5.60
N SER A 127 0.65 -4.77 -4.47
CA SER A 127 0.98 -6.12 -4.01
C SER A 127 -0.26 -6.88 -3.55
N LYS A 128 -0.31 -8.18 -3.85
CA LYS A 128 -1.32 -9.10 -3.30
C LYS A 128 -1.12 -9.33 -1.80
N LEU A 129 0.05 -9.02 -1.23
CA LEU A 129 0.32 -9.16 0.20
C LEU A 129 -0.61 -8.32 1.07
N PHE A 130 -1.14 -7.20 0.58
CA PHE A 130 -2.13 -6.39 1.31
C PHE A 130 -3.54 -6.99 1.35
N ARG A 131 -3.79 -8.07 0.58
CA ARG A 131 -5.12 -8.61 0.30
C ARG A 131 -5.12 -10.15 0.30
N LEU A 132 -4.52 -10.72 1.34
CA LEU A 132 -4.49 -12.17 1.55
C LEU A 132 -5.92 -12.71 1.69
N ARG A 133 -6.16 -13.89 1.11
CA ARG A 133 -7.53 -14.42 0.90
C ARG A 133 -8.02 -15.33 2.02
N THR A 134 -7.13 -15.86 2.84
CA THR A 134 -7.46 -16.85 3.88
C THR A 134 -6.81 -16.46 5.21
N ALA A 135 -7.44 -16.87 6.31
CA ALA A 135 -6.88 -16.69 7.65
C ALA A 135 -5.49 -17.34 7.76
N ALA A 136 -5.32 -18.57 7.27
CA ALA A 136 -4.04 -19.28 7.27
C ALA A 136 -2.94 -18.49 6.53
N ALA A 137 -3.25 -17.84 5.41
CA ALA A 137 -2.27 -17.00 4.72
C ALA A 137 -1.90 -15.76 5.54
N VAL A 138 -2.88 -15.13 6.22
CA VAL A 138 -2.61 -13.99 7.11
C VAL A 138 -1.74 -14.42 8.28
N GLU A 139 -2.07 -15.51 8.96
CA GLU A 139 -1.30 -16.06 10.08
C GLU A 139 0.14 -16.42 9.69
N ALA A 140 0.33 -17.00 8.50
CA ALA A 140 1.66 -17.38 8.03
C ALA A 140 2.54 -16.20 7.59
N ARG A 141 1.95 -15.06 7.19
CA ARG A 141 2.67 -13.99 6.48
C ARG A 141 2.69 -12.65 7.19
N LEU A 142 1.73 -12.38 8.09
CA LEU A 142 1.60 -11.11 8.79
C LEU A 142 2.23 -11.18 10.19
N LYS A 143 3.09 -10.20 10.51
CA LYS A 143 3.67 -10.02 11.85
C LYS A 143 3.60 -8.56 12.27
N PHE A 144 3.24 -8.30 13.53
CA PHE A 144 3.43 -6.98 14.16
C PHE A 144 4.71 -6.98 14.97
N TYR A 145 5.53 -5.93 14.82
CA TYR A 145 6.88 -5.88 15.40
C TYR A 145 6.95 -5.00 16.65
N ASN A 146 6.34 -3.81 16.63
CA ASN A 146 6.31 -2.90 17.78
C ASN A 146 5.22 -3.31 18.78
N THR A 147 5.52 -4.27 19.66
CA THR A 147 4.54 -4.86 20.60
C THR A 147 5.10 -5.02 22.02
N GLY A 148 4.23 -5.35 22.97
CA GLY A 148 4.61 -5.58 24.37
C GLY A 148 4.78 -4.29 25.20
N PRO A 149 5.23 -4.43 26.46
CA PRO A 149 5.36 -3.30 27.39
C PRO A 149 6.41 -2.25 26.98
N GLY A 150 7.39 -2.63 26.16
CA GLY A 150 8.45 -1.76 25.66
C GLY A 150 8.19 -1.13 24.29
N GLN A 151 6.97 -1.27 23.75
CA GLN A 151 6.62 -0.71 22.45
C GLN A 151 6.77 0.82 22.43
N LEU A 152 7.13 1.36 21.27
CA LEU A 152 7.05 2.79 21.01
C LEU A 152 5.57 3.23 20.95
N PRO A 153 5.10 4.16 21.80
CA PRO A 153 3.71 4.57 21.80
C PRO A 153 3.27 5.16 20.46
N ALA A 154 2.03 4.85 20.05
CA ALA A 154 1.41 5.36 18.83
C ALA A 154 2.13 5.00 17.52
N LEU A 155 2.96 3.96 17.52
CA LEU A 155 3.56 3.39 16.31
C LEU A 155 3.05 1.97 16.07
N ILE A 156 2.48 1.72 14.90
CA ILE A 156 2.21 0.36 14.41
C ILE A 156 3.28 0.00 13.38
N VAL A 157 3.88 -1.17 13.52
CA VAL A 157 4.81 -1.74 12.54
C VAL A 157 4.29 -3.11 12.12
N MET A 158 3.71 -3.18 10.92
CA MET A 158 3.17 -4.40 10.32
C MET A 158 4.10 -4.88 9.21
N GLY A 159 4.64 -6.09 9.32
CA GLY A 159 5.36 -6.75 8.23
C GLY A 159 4.49 -7.80 7.56
N LEU A 160 4.66 -7.93 6.25
CA LEU A 160 4.07 -8.95 5.40
C LEU A 160 5.20 -9.66 4.67
N SER A 161 5.34 -10.97 4.85
CA SER A 161 6.40 -11.76 4.25
C SER A 161 5.86 -12.67 3.15
N ASP A 162 6.64 -12.82 2.08
CA ASP A 162 6.40 -13.75 0.99
C ASP A 162 7.64 -14.58 0.69
N ALA A 163 8.27 -15.20 1.68
CA ALA A 163 9.59 -15.82 1.48
C ALA A 163 9.58 -16.87 0.33
N ASP A 164 8.48 -17.60 0.20
CA ASP A 164 8.26 -18.65 -0.81
C ASP A 164 7.84 -18.13 -2.21
N GLY A 165 7.52 -16.84 -2.38
CA GLY A 165 7.12 -16.27 -3.66
C GLY A 165 5.72 -16.68 -4.13
N ALA A 166 4.88 -17.21 -3.24
CA ALA A 166 3.57 -17.71 -3.60
C ALA A 166 2.53 -16.60 -3.83
N VAL A 167 2.77 -15.37 -3.33
CA VAL A 167 1.79 -14.27 -3.36
C VAL A 167 2.27 -13.10 -4.22
N ASP A 168 3.51 -12.65 -4.02
CA ASP A 168 4.15 -11.56 -4.73
C ASP A 168 5.54 -12.00 -5.19
N ARG A 169 5.64 -12.30 -6.48
CA ARG A 169 6.89 -12.78 -7.07
C ARG A 169 7.97 -11.72 -7.14
N ARG A 170 7.57 -10.44 -7.15
CA ARG A 170 8.50 -9.31 -7.27
C ARG A 170 9.02 -8.84 -5.92
N HIS A 171 8.28 -9.06 -4.84
CA HIS A 171 8.63 -8.57 -3.51
C HIS A 171 8.48 -9.66 -2.44
N ASP A 172 9.57 -9.98 -1.73
CA ASP A 172 9.57 -11.00 -0.67
C ASP A 172 9.13 -10.43 0.69
N ARG A 173 9.11 -9.11 0.86
CA ARG A 173 8.68 -8.47 2.10
C ARG A 173 8.15 -7.06 1.90
N VAL A 174 7.11 -6.74 2.67
CA VAL A 174 6.55 -5.39 2.82
C VAL A 174 6.56 -5.04 4.31
N VAL A 175 6.87 -3.79 4.65
CA VAL A 175 6.75 -3.24 6.00
C VAL A 175 5.93 -1.95 5.93
N VAL A 176 4.85 -1.90 6.70
CA VAL A 176 3.99 -0.73 6.88
C VAL A 176 4.25 -0.15 8.26
N LEU A 177 4.54 1.14 8.31
CA LEU A 177 4.69 1.90 9.55
C LEU A 177 3.61 2.97 9.62
N ILE A 178 2.78 2.95 10.66
CA ILE A 178 1.78 3.98 10.94
C ILE A 178 2.23 4.73 12.18
N ASN A 179 2.81 5.91 11.99
CA ASN A 179 3.23 6.79 13.08
C ASN A 179 2.12 7.78 13.41
N ALA A 180 1.29 7.45 14.40
CA ALA A 180 0.29 8.35 14.95
C ALA A 180 0.86 9.30 16.01
N HIS A 181 2.15 9.25 16.32
CA HIS A 181 2.81 10.19 17.24
C HIS A 181 2.99 11.58 16.60
N ARG A 182 3.19 12.59 17.45
CA ARG A 182 3.54 13.98 17.05
C ARG A 182 5.03 14.20 16.85
N MET A 183 5.82 13.14 16.91
CA MET A 183 7.28 13.16 16.81
C MET A 183 7.71 12.07 15.85
N THR A 184 8.88 12.26 15.22
CA THR A 184 9.53 11.22 14.43
C THR A 184 9.76 10.00 15.32
N GLN A 185 9.40 8.83 14.81
CA GLN A 185 9.65 7.55 15.47
C GLN A 185 10.82 6.86 14.80
N ILE A 186 11.74 6.35 15.62
CA ILE A 186 12.90 5.56 15.18
C ILE A 186 12.68 4.13 15.65
N PHE A 187 12.41 3.23 14.71
CA PHE A 187 12.10 1.83 15.01
C PHE A 187 13.20 0.92 14.47
N ARG A 188 13.83 0.13 15.34
CA ARG A 188 14.90 -0.79 14.98
C ARG A 188 14.50 -2.22 15.31
N ASP A 189 14.75 -3.12 14.36
CA ASP A 189 14.59 -4.56 14.56
C ASP A 189 15.66 -5.35 13.81
N GLY A 190 16.24 -6.36 14.47
CA GLY A 190 17.29 -7.20 13.89
C GLY A 190 16.82 -8.01 12.68
N ASP A 191 15.51 -8.35 12.59
CA ASP A 191 14.91 -9.07 11.46
C ASP A 191 15.03 -8.29 10.13
N PHE A 192 15.29 -6.99 10.22
CA PHE A 192 15.41 -6.09 9.07
C PHE A 192 16.86 -5.73 8.72
N ALA A 193 17.82 -5.99 9.60
CA ALA A 193 19.22 -5.69 9.33
C ALA A 193 19.73 -6.45 8.08
N GLY A 194 20.54 -5.77 7.26
CA GLY A 194 21.10 -6.31 6.02
C GLY A 194 20.13 -6.39 4.84
N ARG A 195 18.82 -6.20 5.05
CA ARG A 195 17.81 -6.16 3.96
C ARG A 195 17.90 -4.86 3.16
N ARG A 196 17.44 -4.90 1.90
CA ARG A 196 17.44 -3.75 0.99
C ARG A 196 16.03 -3.17 0.86
N PHE A 197 15.46 -2.70 1.96
CA PHE A 197 14.17 -2.03 1.92
C PHE A 197 14.27 -0.73 1.12
N LEU A 198 13.30 -0.51 0.26
CA LEU A 198 13.10 0.72 -0.51
C LEU A 198 11.76 1.33 -0.09
N LEU A 199 11.72 2.66 0.05
CA LEU A 199 10.44 3.36 0.17
C LEU A 199 9.62 3.06 -1.09
N HIS A 200 8.35 2.69 -0.89
CA HIS A 200 7.44 2.34 -1.97
C HIS A 200 7.41 3.48 -3.02
N PRO A 201 7.52 3.20 -4.33
CA PRO A 201 7.65 4.23 -5.37
C PRO A 201 6.55 5.28 -5.36
N VAL A 202 5.31 4.87 -5.11
CA VAL A 202 4.18 5.81 -4.93
C VAL A 202 4.48 6.85 -3.85
N LEU A 203 5.02 6.43 -2.70
CA LEU A 203 5.35 7.34 -1.60
C LEU A 203 6.62 8.15 -1.87
N ARG A 204 7.59 7.57 -2.58
CA ARG A 204 8.82 8.27 -3.01
C ARG A 204 8.48 9.45 -3.95
N SER A 205 7.47 9.28 -4.79
CA SER A 205 6.99 10.30 -5.72
C SER A 205 5.80 11.12 -5.20
N SER A 206 5.46 10.97 -3.92
CA SER A 206 4.29 11.64 -3.32
C SER A 206 4.40 13.17 -3.35
N PRO A 207 3.28 13.90 -3.55
CA PRO A 207 3.27 15.35 -3.41
C PRO A 207 3.45 15.77 -1.94
N ASP A 208 3.17 14.89 -0.97
CA ASP A 208 3.48 15.15 0.43
C ASP A 208 5.01 15.10 0.65
N PRO A 209 5.68 16.23 0.91
CA PRO A 209 7.11 16.22 1.14
C PRO A 209 7.50 15.48 2.42
N VAL A 210 6.61 15.35 3.40
CA VAL A 210 6.92 14.74 4.70
C VAL A 210 7.14 13.24 4.56
N VAL A 211 6.25 12.49 3.92
CA VAL A 211 6.42 11.03 3.75
C VAL A 211 7.71 10.68 2.99
N ARG A 212 8.16 11.54 2.06
CA ARG A 212 9.42 11.37 1.32
C ARG A 212 10.67 11.46 2.19
N THR A 213 10.58 12.05 3.38
CA THR A 213 11.70 12.10 4.34
C THR A 213 11.86 10.82 5.18
N THR A 214 10.92 9.89 5.07
CA THR A 214 11.02 8.57 5.71
C THR A 214 12.24 7.82 5.18
N SER A 215 12.98 7.15 6.06
CA SER A 215 14.22 6.47 5.68
C SER A 215 14.38 5.10 6.34
N PHE A 216 15.29 4.31 5.78
CA PHE A 216 15.68 3.01 6.31
C PHE A 216 17.22 2.87 6.29
N ASP A 217 17.80 2.58 7.45
CA ASP A 217 19.21 2.21 7.58
C ASP A 217 19.36 0.68 7.54
N ARG A 218 19.94 0.21 6.44
CA ARG A 218 20.22 -1.20 6.18
C ARG A 218 21.20 -1.83 7.17
N ALA A 219 22.21 -1.11 7.63
CA ALA A 219 23.22 -1.69 8.51
C ALA A 219 22.63 -2.08 9.86
N THR A 220 21.72 -1.25 10.36
CA THR A 220 21.14 -1.41 11.70
C THR A 220 19.73 -2.02 11.71
N GLY A 221 19.04 -2.03 10.57
CA GLY A 221 17.64 -2.46 10.47
C GLY A 221 16.67 -1.40 11.02
N THR A 222 16.98 -0.12 10.82
CA THR A 222 16.28 1.00 11.49
C THR A 222 15.45 1.81 10.51
N PHE A 223 14.16 1.96 10.79
CA PHE A 223 13.26 2.88 10.10
C PHE A 223 13.16 4.21 10.85
N SER A 224 13.14 5.32 10.12
CA SER A 224 12.80 6.65 10.63
C SER A 224 11.52 7.13 9.95
N VAL A 225 10.46 7.37 10.73
CA VAL A 225 9.14 7.74 10.21
C VAL A 225 8.70 9.07 10.82
N PRO A 226 8.46 10.12 10.01
CA PRO A 226 8.05 11.43 10.51
C PRO A 226 6.73 11.41 11.29
N PRO A 227 6.41 12.47 12.04
CA PRO A 227 5.12 12.60 12.73
C PRO A 227 3.95 12.41 11.78
N ARG A 228 2.86 11.83 12.28
CA ARG A 228 1.57 11.74 11.57
C ARG A 228 1.70 11.20 10.14
N THR A 229 2.49 10.14 9.95
CA THR A 229 2.85 9.60 8.63
C THR A 229 2.61 8.10 8.57
N ALA A 230 2.01 7.65 7.46
CA ALA A 230 1.96 6.25 7.07
C ALA A 230 3.02 6.01 5.98
N ALA A 231 3.98 5.13 6.25
CA ALA A 231 5.03 4.79 5.32
C ALA A 231 5.01 3.30 4.98
N VAL A 232 5.35 2.97 3.73
CA VAL A 232 5.42 1.61 3.24
C VAL A 232 6.78 1.39 2.58
N PHE A 233 7.48 0.37 3.05
CA PHE A 233 8.71 -0.12 2.46
C PHE A 233 8.51 -1.52 1.92
N TRP A 234 9.29 -1.88 0.91
CA TRP A 234 9.33 -3.23 0.38
C TRP A 234 10.74 -3.62 -0.02
N THR A 235 11.00 -4.92 -0.11
CA THR A 235 12.22 -5.48 -0.69
C THR A 235 11.87 -6.11 -2.04
N ARG A 236 12.78 -5.96 -3.01
CA ARG A 236 12.68 -6.70 -4.28
C ARG A 236 13.21 -8.11 -4.09
N ARG A 237 12.51 -9.08 -4.68
CA ARG A 237 13.02 -10.45 -4.79
C ARG A 237 14.25 -10.47 -5.71
N PRO A 238 15.34 -11.15 -5.34
CA PRO A 238 16.48 -11.38 -6.23
C PRO A 238 16.05 -12.01 -7.56
N LEU A 239 16.72 -11.62 -8.65
CA LEU A 239 16.37 -12.11 -10.00
C LEU A 239 16.52 -13.63 -10.11
N ASP A 240 17.52 -14.21 -9.45
CA ASP A 240 17.75 -15.66 -9.45
C ASP A 240 16.61 -16.41 -8.73
N GLU A 241 16.10 -15.88 -7.63
CA GLU A 241 14.93 -16.45 -6.98
C GLU A 241 13.67 -16.34 -7.85
N GLN A 242 13.46 -15.22 -8.55
CA GLN A 242 12.33 -15.10 -9.47
C GLN A 242 12.41 -16.10 -10.62
N ILE A 243 13.60 -16.33 -11.18
CA ILE A 243 13.79 -17.31 -12.25
C ILE A 243 13.53 -18.73 -11.74
N ARG A 244 13.95 -19.07 -10.51
CA ARG A 244 13.63 -20.39 -9.92
C ARG A 244 12.13 -20.60 -9.67
N LEU A 245 11.39 -19.54 -9.33
CA LEU A 245 9.93 -19.62 -9.24
C LEU A 245 9.30 -19.87 -10.61
N LEU A 246 9.88 -19.32 -11.67
CA LEU A 246 9.45 -19.56 -13.04
C LEU A 246 9.80 -20.98 -13.53
N GLU A 247 10.96 -21.53 -13.15
CA GLU A 247 11.31 -22.95 -13.36
C GLU A 247 10.27 -23.86 -12.70
N ALA A 248 9.90 -23.57 -11.44
CA ALA A 248 8.88 -24.34 -10.72
C ALA A 248 7.49 -24.31 -11.42
N ASP A 249 7.15 -23.24 -12.14
CA ASP A 249 5.92 -23.21 -12.95
C ASP A 249 6.01 -24.10 -14.18
N VAL A 250 7.18 -24.14 -14.84
CA VAL A 250 7.43 -25.04 -15.97
C VAL A 250 7.34 -26.48 -15.51
N ASP A 251 7.95 -26.83 -14.39
CA ASP A 251 7.85 -28.15 -13.76
C ASP A 251 6.40 -28.52 -13.45
N ALA A 252 5.61 -27.58 -12.92
CA ALA A 252 4.19 -27.81 -12.64
C ALA A 252 3.36 -28.05 -13.92
N LEU A 253 3.71 -27.39 -15.03
CA LEU A 253 3.09 -27.63 -16.34
C LEU A 253 3.42 -29.02 -16.88
N VAL A 254 4.66 -29.48 -16.71
CA VAL A 254 5.07 -30.84 -17.08
C VAL A 254 4.35 -31.87 -16.22
N ALA A 255 4.33 -31.66 -14.90
CA ALA A 255 3.72 -32.58 -13.95
C ALA A 255 2.22 -32.82 -14.21
N ARG A 256 1.49 -31.81 -14.67
CA ARG A 256 0.07 -31.92 -15.03
C ARG A 256 -0.19 -32.31 -16.49
N GLY A 257 0.87 -32.58 -17.26
CA GLY A 257 0.78 -33.00 -18.66
C GLY A 257 0.45 -31.89 -19.66
N ALA A 258 0.51 -30.62 -19.26
CA ALA A 258 0.34 -29.48 -20.17
C ALA A 258 1.57 -29.27 -21.07
N LEU A 259 2.75 -29.73 -20.63
CA LEU A 259 3.96 -29.87 -21.44
C LEU A 259 4.48 -31.29 -21.32
N ASN A 260 5.09 -31.82 -22.38
CA ASN A 260 5.91 -33.03 -22.25
C ASN A 260 7.31 -32.71 -21.73
N ALA A 261 8.06 -33.71 -21.27
CA ALA A 261 9.39 -33.53 -20.70
C ALA A 261 10.36 -32.78 -21.64
N GLY A 262 10.35 -33.08 -22.94
CA GLY A 262 11.21 -32.39 -23.90
C GLY A 262 10.87 -30.91 -24.08
N GLN A 263 9.58 -30.57 -24.04
CA GLN A 263 9.11 -29.18 -24.10
C GLN A 263 9.43 -28.41 -22.82
N GLY A 264 9.29 -29.04 -21.64
CA GLY A 264 9.72 -28.48 -20.36
C GLY A 264 11.22 -28.18 -20.37
N HIS A 265 12.05 -29.19 -20.67
CA HIS A 265 13.51 -29.03 -20.76
C HIS A 265 13.94 -27.93 -21.74
N ALA A 266 13.22 -27.74 -22.85
CA ALA A 266 13.54 -26.67 -23.80
C ALA A 266 13.28 -25.26 -23.24
N LEU A 267 12.36 -25.11 -22.28
CA LEU A 267 12.12 -23.88 -21.54
C LEU A 267 13.12 -23.72 -20.40
N ASP A 268 13.32 -24.75 -19.57
CA ASP A 268 14.23 -24.72 -18.42
C ASP A 268 15.66 -24.44 -18.83
N ALA A 269 16.14 -25.02 -19.93
CA ALA A 269 17.49 -24.74 -20.44
C ALA A 269 17.76 -23.24 -20.68
N LYS A 270 16.72 -22.44 -20.97
CA LYS A 270 16.85 -20.99 -21.14
C LYS A 270 16.87 -20.27 -19.79
N LEU A 271 16.11 -20.75 -18.82
CA LEU A 271 16.08 -20.23 -17.45
C LEU A 271 17.41 -20.53 -16.74
N GLU A 272 17.92 -21.76 -16.84
CA GLU A 272 19.24 -22.17 -16.35
C GLU A 272 20.36 -21.35 -17.00
N ALA A 273 20.28 -21.12 -18.31
CA ALA A 273 21.22 -20.25 -19.00
C ALA A 273 21.17 -18.80 -18.48
N ALA A 274 19.98 -18.27 -18.19
CA ALA A 274 19.81 -16.94 -17.60
C ALA A 274 20.42 -16.87 -16.20
N LEU A 275 20.17 -17.87 -15.33
CA LEU A 275 20.79 -18.00 -14.02
C LEU A 275 22.32 -18.02 -14.10
N GLY A 276 22.86 -18.81 -15.04
CA GLY A 276 24.30 -18.88 -15.28
C GLY A 276 24.92 -17.55 -15.72
N GLN A 277 24.18 -16.71 -16.46
CA GLN A 277 24.62 -15.37 -16.82
C GLN A 277 24.56 -14.40 -15.64
N LEU A 278 23.50 -14.44 -14.82
CA LEU A 278 23.39 -13.62 -13.61
C LEU A 278 24.51 -13.91 -12.62
N ALA A 279 24.86 -15.18 -12.41
CA ALA A 279 25.97 -15.59 -11.55
C ALA A 279 27.33 -15.01 -12.01
N ARG A 280 27.47 -14.69 -13.30
CA ARG A 280 28.64 -14.05 -13.90
C ARG A 280 28.53 -12.53 -14.01
N GLY A 281 27.47 -11.92 -13.49
CA GLY A 281 27.20 -10.48 -13.57
C GLY A 281 26.69 -10.01 -14.94
N GLY A 282 26.30 -10.93 -15.84
CA GLY A 282 25.87 -10.66 -17.20
C GLY A 282 24.38 -10.33 -17.33
N ASN A 283 23.91 -9.23 -16.73
CA ASN A 283 22.47 -8.88 -16.71
C ASN A 283 21.86 -8.77 -18.13
N ALA A 284 22.54 -8.10 -19.07
CA ALA A 284 22.05 -7.97 -20.44
C ALA A 284 21.95 -9.33 -21.17
N THR A 285 22.90 -10.23 -20.93
CA THR A 285 22.87 -11.57 -21.51
C THR A 285 21.81 -12.44 -20.86
N ALA A 286 21.56 -12.29 -19.55
CA ALA A 286 20.46 -12.94 -18.86
C ALA A 286 19.10 -12.48 -19.44
N VAL A 287 18.92 -11.18 -19.67
CA VAL A 287 17.74 -10.62 -20.34
C VAL A 287 17.52 -11.26 -21.71
N ASN A 288 18.58 -11.44 -22.51
CA ASN A 288 18.46 -12.11 -23.82
C ASN A 288 17.97 -13.57 -23.69
N GLN A 289 18.40 -14.29 -22.66
CA GLN A 289 17.92 -15.67 -22.40
C GLN A 289 16.45 -15.69 -21.98
N LEU A 290 16.03 -14.76 -21.11
CA LEU A 290 14.63 -14.61 -20.72
C LEU A 290 13.75 -14.21 -21.91
N GLN A 291 14.25 -13.37 -22.81
CA GLN A 291 13.53 -13.01 -24.03
C GLN A 291 13.40 -14.21 -24.99
N ALA A 292 14.42 -15.07 -25.05
CA ALA A 292 14.34 -16.34 -25.77
C ALA A 292 13.29 -17.28 -25.16
N PHE A 293 13.16 -17.30 -23.82
CA PHE A 293 12.10 -18.05 -23.12
C PHE A 293 10.71 -17.52 -23.48
N VAL A 294 10.51 -16.20 -23.45
CA VAL A 294 9.26 -15.53 -23.87
C VAL A 294 8.91 -15.87 -25.33
N ASN A 295 9.90 -15.92 -26.21
CA ASN A 295 9.68 -16.29 -27.61
C ASN A 295 9.28 -17.77 -27.75
N GLN A 296 9.92 -18.68 -27.01
CA GLN A 296 9.63 -20.11 -27.06
C GLN A 296 8.21 -20.42 -26.54
N THR A 297 7.81 -19.81 -25.42
CA THR A 297 6.45 -19.96 -24.87
C THR A 297 5.38 -19.46 -25.85
N ARG A 298 5.64 -18.37 -26.58
CA ARG A 298 4.78 -17.89 -27.67
C ARG A 298 4.68 -18.90 -28.83
N VAL A 299 5.80 -19.52 -29.21
CA VAL A 299 5.80 -20.56 -30.27
C VAL A 299 4.98 -21.77 -29.83
N PHE A 300 5.10 -22.22 -28.58
CA PHE A 300 4.28 -23.30 -28.04
C PHE A 300 2.79 -22.97 -28.04
N ALA A 301 2.41 -21.74 -27.68
CA ALA A 301 1.02 -21.30 -27.77
C ALA A 301 0.48 -21.34 -29.20
N ASN A 302 1.24 -20.80 -30.16
CA ASN A 302 0.83 -20.76 -31.57
C ASN A 302 0.73 -22.15 -32.20
N ALA A 303 1.54 -23.11 -31.72
CA ALA A 303 1.49 -24.50 -32.15
C ALA A 303 0.40 -25.33 -31.47
N GLY A 304 -0.39 -24.75 -30.56
CA GLY A 304 -1.40 -25.46 -29.78
C GLY A 304 -0.83 -26.43 -28.72
N ILE A 305 0.48 -26.31 -28.43
CA ILE A 305 1.16 -27.14 -27.42
C ILE A 305 0.77 -26.67 -26.01
N LEU A 306 0.75 -25.36 -25.80
CA LEU A 306 0.43 -24.73 -24.52
C LEU A 306 -0.82 -23.86 -24.67
N THR A 307 -1.66 -23.82 -23.64
CA THR A 307 -2.85 -22.95 -23.66
C THR A 307 -2.43 -21.48 -23.70
N SER A 308 -3.28 -20.61 -24.25
CA SER A 308 -3.01 -19.17 -24.26
C SER A 308 -2.91 -18.58 -22.86
N GLU A 309 -3.62 -19.16 -21.88
CA GLU A 309 -3.57 -18.77 -20.48
C GLU A 309 -2.21 -19.10 -19.85
N ASP A 310 -1.77 -20.36 -19.97
CA ASP A 310 -0.49 -20.81 -19.40
C ASP A 310 0.71 -20.11 -20.05
N ALA A 311 0.68 -19.98 -21.38
CA ALA A 311 1.70 -19.24 -22.10
C ALA A 311 1.70 -17.76 -21.71
N GLY A 312 0.53 -17.17 -21.48
CA GLY A 312 0.37 -15.80 -21.00
C GLY A 312 0.98 -15.61 -19.62
N ALA A 313 0.70 -16.53 -18.69
CA ALA A 313 1.22 -16.48 -17.33
C ALA A 313 2.76 -16.57 -17.30
N LEU A 314 3.35 -17.57 -17.96
CA LEU A 314 4.82 -17.71 -18.04
C LEU A 314 5.48 -16.48 -18.65
N ARG A 315 4.88 -15.92 -19.72
CA ARG A 315 5.41 -14.75 -20.40
C ARG A 315 5.34 -13.50 -19.53
N ALA A 316 4.23 -13.27 -18.84
CA ALA A 316 4.07 -12.12 -17.96
C ALA A 316 5.11 -12.13 -16.84
N GLU A 317 5.36 -13.31 -16.25
CA GLU A 317 6.39 -13.45 -15.23
C GLU A 317 7.80 -13.19 -15.78
N ALA A 318 8.17 -13.86 -16.89
CA ALA A 318 9.47 -13.64 -17.52
C ALA A 318 9.70 -12.17 -17.93
N GLN A 319 8.66 -11.49 -18.41
CA GLN A 319 8.72 -10.07 -18.75
C GLN A 319 8.90 -9.18 -17.51
N SER A 320 8.28 -9.53 -16.38
CA SER A 320 8.50 -8.83 -15.12
C SER A 320 9.96 -8.95 -14.66
N ILE A 321 10.57 -10.14 -14.80
CA ILE A 321 11.99 -10.36 -14.47
C ILE A 321 12.90 -9.53 -15.39
N VAL A 322 12.58 -9.47 -16.69
CA VAL A 322 13.32 -8.65 -17.66
C VAL A 322 13.27 -7.16 -17.30
N ALA A 323 12.09 -6.62 -16.99
CA ALA A 323 11.93 -5.22 -16.61
C ALA A 323 12.78 -4.85 -15.39
N GLN A 324 12.76 -5.72 -14.36
CA GLN A 324 13.59 -5.52 -13.17
C GLN A 324 15.10 -5.61 -13.50
N ALA A 325 15.51 -6.55 -14.36
CA ALA A 325 16.91 -6.72 -14.74
C ALA A 325 17.45 -5.55 -15.60
N ALA A 326 16.58 -4.89 -16.36
CA ALA A 326 16.91 -3.73 -17.19
C ALA A 326 16.93 -2.39 -16.39
N GLY A 327 16.43 -2.38 -15.15
CA GLY A 327 16.36 -1.16 -14.34
C GLY A 327 15.24 -0.19 -14.76
N GLU A 328 14.27 -0.65 -15.55
CA GLU A 328 13.18 0.17 -16.10
C GLU A 328 12.10 0.56 -15.08
N GLU A 329 12.25 0.15 -13.81
CA GLU A 329 11.24 0.32 -12.76
C GLU A 329 11.76 1.04 -11.49
N ASP A 330 12.85 1.82 -11.63
CA ASP A 330 13.39 2.71 -10.58
C ASP A 330 12.77 4.11 -10.58
#